data_AF-A0A955MBC8-F1
#
_entry.id   AF-A0A955MBC8-F1
#
_cell.length_a   1.000
_cell.length_b   1.000
_cell.length_c   1.000
_cell.angle_alpha   90.00
_cell.angle_beta   90.00
_cell.angle_gamma   90.00
#
_symmetry.space_group_name_H-M   'P 1'
#
loop_
_entity.id
_entity.type
_entity.pdbx_description
1 polymer ?
#
loop_
_entity_poly.entity_id
_entity_poly.type
_entity_poly.pdbx_seq_one_letter_code
_entity_poly.pdbx_strand_id
1 'polypeptide(L)'
;MKRYYFLILTFLAGCAAPSVFEVPTAYQKSEAYPYVDKAWKALAAHEYDKAYQYADQCLSMYEGEARMLNTRCGELGTDKNHSGCALLNDVAQCVIIQAEVYFMETEYEAGQFKCQDIDDFYFNSYILDPKGWPWKPTEYCAERLKELDL
;
A
#
# COMPACT_ATOMS: atom_id res chain seq x y z
N MET A 1 -9.78 -54.82 55.19
CA MET A 1 -11.00 -54.20 54.63
C MET A 1 -10.97 -52.71 54.89
N LYS A 2 -10.90 -51.90 53.83
CA LYS A 2 -11.57 -50.58 53.66
C LYS A 2 -11.01 -49.94 52.39
N ARG A 3 -11.82 -49.99 51.33
CA ARG A 3 -11.62 -49.25 50.08
C ARG A 3 -12.07 -47.81 50.34
N TYR A 4 -11.24 -46.83 50.00
CA TYR A 4 -11.68 -45.44 49.90
C TYR A 4 -11.31 -44.92 48.51
N TYR A 5 -12.35 -44.66 47.73
CA TYR A 5 -12.30 -43.89 46.50
C TYR A 5 -12.00 -42.44 46.86
N PHE A 6 -11.04 -41.80 46.20
CA PHE A 6 -10.91 -40.35 46.21
C PHE A 6 -10.70 -39.81 44.80
N LEU A 7 -11.80 -39.22 44.33
CA LEU A 7 -11.97 -38.09 43.41
C LEU A 7 -10.76 -37.59 42.61
N ILE A 8 -10.95 -37.61 41.29
CA ILE A 8 -10.23 -36.84 40.27
C ILE A 8 -10.46 -35.34 40.52
N LEU A 9 -9.37 -34.57 40.53
CA LEU A 9 -9.39 -33.12 40.32
C LEU A 9 -8.21 -32.75 39.44
N THR A 10 -8.44 -32.77 38.12
CA THR A 10 -7.53 -32.22 37.12
C THR A 10 -7.58 -30.70 37.19
N PHE A 11 -6.57 -30.07 37.78
CA PHE A 11 -6.37 -28.63 37.71
C PHE A 11 -5.64 -28.30 36.40
N LEU A 12 -6.40 -28.08 35.33
CA LEU A 12 -5.88 -27.45 34.12
C LEU A 12 -5.68 -25.96 34.43
N ALA A 13 -4.47 -25.60 34.82
CA ALA A 13 -4.04 -24.21 34.86
C ALA A 13 -4.03 -23.67 33.43
N GLY A 14 -5.04 -22.87 33.09
CA GLY A 14 -5.12 -22.17 31.81
C GLY A 14 -3.94 -21.20 31.68
N CYS A 15 -3.02 -21.51 30.77
CA CYS A 15 -2.13 -20.52 30.18
C CYS A 15 -2.98 -19.55 29.37
N ALA A 16 -3.48 -18.49 30.00
CA ALA A 16 -3.83 -17.28 29.27
C ALA A 16 -2.51 -16.62 28.89
N ALA A 17 -1.91 -17.05 27.78
CA ALA A 17 -0.86 -16.26 27.14
C ALA A 17 -1.46 -14.87 26.86
N PRO A 18 -0.81 -13.77 27.26
CA PRO A 18 -1.24 -12.46 26.83
C PRO A 18 -1.27 -12.47 25.30
N SER A 19 -2.42 -12.14 24.73
CA SER A 19 -2.55 -11.92 23.30
C SER A 19 -1.56 -10.83 22.92
N VAL A 20 -0.44 -11.23 22.34
CA VAL A 20 0.51 -10.31 21.72
C VAL A 20 -0.30 -9.62 20.62
N PHE A 21 -0.60 -8.35 20.80
CA PHE A 21 -1.14 -7.53 19.73
C PHE A 21 -0.03 -7.43 18.69
N GLU A 22 -0.09 -8.28 17.66
CA GLU A 22 0.79 -8.17 16.51
C GLU A 22 0.53 -6.80 15.88
N VAL A 23 1.46 -5.87 16.08
CA VAL A 23 1.54 -4.69 15.23
C VAL A 23 1.69 -5.24 13.81
N PRO A 24 0.80 -4.93 12.84
CA PRO A 24 1.00 -5.40 11.49
C PRO A 24 2.28 -4.76 10.95
N THR A 25 3.36 -5.54 10.94
CA THR A 25 4.67 -5.13 10.41
C THR A 25 4.77 -5.33 8.90
N ALA A 26 3.67 -5.74 8.25
CA ALA A 26 3.64 -6.13 6.86
C ALA A 26 2.83 -5.12 6.04
N TYR A 27 3.41 -4.73 4.91
CA TYR A 27 2.72 -4.03 3.83
C TYR A 27 1.38 -4.73 3.53
N GLN A 28 0.29 -4.00 3.70
CA GLN A 28 -1.06 -4.51 3.51
C GLN A 28 -1.49 -4.33 2.05
N LYS A 29 -1.79 -5.46 1.41
CA LYS A 29 -2.16 -5.57 0.00
C LYS A 29 -3.67 -5.53 -0.16
N SER A 30 -4.20 -4.73 -1.08
CA SER A 30 -5.60 -4.82 -1.50
C SER A 30 -5.75 -5.75 -2.70
N GLU A 31 -6.98 -5.89 -3.20
CA GLU A 31 -7.31 -6.52 -4.48
C GLU A 31 -6.66 -5.85 -5.71
N ALA A 32 -6.21 -4.60 -5.59
CA ALA A 32 -5.47 -3.89 -6.64
C ALA A 32 -3.99 -4.30 -6.71
N TYR A 33 -3.45 -4.90 -5.65
CA TYR A 33 -2.03 -5.25 -5.57
C TYR A 33 -1.48 -6.10 -6.73
N PRO A 34 -2.20 -7.09 -7.31
CA PRO A 34 -1.69 -7.84 -8.45
C PRO A 34 -1.33 -6.96 -9.66
N TYR A 35 -1.95 -5.80 -9.81
CA TYR A 35 -1.60 -4.82 -10.86
C TYR A 35 -0.35 -4.05 -10.50
N VAL A 36 -0.22 -3.62 -9.24
CA VAL A 36 0.97 -2.96 -8.69
C VAL A 36 2.21 -3.84 -8.89
N ASP A 37 2.14 -5.11 -8.47
CA ASP A 37 3.26 -6.06 -8.58
C ASP A 37 3.69 -6.28 -10.05
N LYS A 38 2.72 -6.42 -10.97
CA LYS A 38 3.02 -6.56 -12.40
C LYS A 38 3.59 -5.29 -13.01
N ALA A 39 3.03 -4.12 -12.65
CA ALA A 39 3.46 -2.84 -13.16
C ALA A 39 4.89 -2.51 -12.74
N TRP A 40 5.25 -2.70 -11.46
CA TRP A 40 6.62 -2.53 -10.98
C TRP A 40 7.60 -3.50 -11.63
N LYS A 41 7.22 -4.78 -11.81
CA LYS A 41 8.06 -5.77 -12.50
C LYS A 41 8.31 -5.40 -13.95
N ALA A 42 7.28 -4.95 -14.66
CA ALA A 42 7.41 -4.49 -16.04
C ALA A 42 8.28 -3.23 -16.13
N LEU A 43 8.09 -2.26 -15.24
CA LEU A 43 8.90 -1.05 -15.18
C LEU A 43 10.38 -1.37 -14.95
N ALA A 44 10.68 -2.23 -13.97
CA ALA A 44 12.05 -2.68 -13.68
C ALA A 44 12.69 -3.47 -14.82
N ALA A 45 11.89 -4.10 -15.68
CA ALA A 45 12.34 -4.78 -16.89
C ALA A 45 12.40 -3.85 -18.13
N HIS A 46 12.18 -2.55 -17.96
CA HIS A 46 12.08 -1.56 -19.04
C HIS A 46 10.97 -1.86 -20.07
N GLU A 47 9.93 -2.59 -19.66
CA GLU A 47 8.76 -2.88 -20.49
C GLU A 47 7.69 -1.81 -20.27
N TYR A 48 7.97 -0.57 -20.68
CA TYR A 48 7.16 0.62 -20.34
C TYR A 48 5.69 0.51 -20.77
N ASP A 49 5.41 0.05 -21.98
CA ASP A 49 4.04 -0.21 -22.46
C ASP A 49 3.26 -1.14 -21.52
N LYS A 50 3.90 -2.19 -21.01
CA LYS A 50 3.27 -3.14 -20.10
C LYS A 50 3.11 -2.55 -18.71
N ALA A 51 4.11 -1.82 -18.24
CA ALA A 51 4.04 -1.12 -16.95
C ALA A 51 2.84 -0.16 -16.93
N TYR A 52 2.70 0.65 -17.99
CA TYR A 52 1.57 1.54 -18.17
C TYR A 52 0.25 0.77 -18.26
N GLN A 53 0.16 -0.27 -19.10
CA GLN A 53 -1.07 -1.07 -19.23
C GLN A 53 -1.53 -1.68 -17.91
N TYR A 54 -0.63 -2.22 -17.09
CA TYR A 54 -1.01 -2.77 -15.79
C TYR A 54 -1.45 -1.68 -14.81
N ALA A 55 -0.77 -0.53 -14.81
CA ALA A 55 -1.16 0.60 -14.00
C ALA A 55 -2.52 1.18 -14.43
N ASP A 56 -2.76 1.32 -15.72
CA ASP A 56 -4.02 1.80 -16.30
C ASP A 56 -5.19 0.86 -15.98
N GLN A 57 -4.96 -0.46 -16.08
CA GLN A 57 -5.93 -1.46 -15.65
C GLN A 57 -6.31 -1.30 -14.17
N CYS A 58 -5.33 -1.07 -13.29
CA CYS A 58 -5.58 -0.79 -11.87
C CYS A 58 -6.51 0.43 -11.71
N LEU A 59 -6.15 1.55 -12.33
CA LEU A 59 -6.92 2.79 -12.27
C LEU A 59 -8.35 2.58 -12.80
N SER A 60 -8.51 1.88 -13.93
CA SER A 60 -9.81 1.66 -14.56
C SER A 60 -10.84 0.96 -13.66
N MET A 61 -10.37 0.15 -12.70
CA MET A 61 -11.23 -0.60 -11.79
C MET A 61 -11.37 0.05 -10.42
N TYR A 62 -10.31 0.71 -9.95
CA TYR A 62 -10.19 1.07 -8.54
C TYR A 62 -10.04 2.56 -8.27
N GLU A 63 -9.87 3.42 -9.28
CA GLU A 63 -9.62 4.85 -9.04
C GLU A 63 -10.74 5.51 -8.23
N GLY A 64 -12.01 5.22 -8.56
CA GLY A 64 -13.14 5.89 -7.92
C GLY A 64 -13.18 5.60 -6.42
N GLU A 65 -12.97 4.33 -6.05
CA GLU A 65 -12.94 3.91 -4.66
C GLU A 65 -11.70 4.44 -3.93
N ALA A 66 -10.51 4.37 -4.55
CA ALA A 66 -9.29 4.90 -3.96
C ALA A 66 -9.39 6.41 -3.67
N ARG A 67 -9.94 7.20 -4.59
CA ARG A 67 -10.15 8.63 -4.38
C ARG A 67 -11.11 8.93 -3.23
N MET A 68 -12.17 8.13 -3.06
CA MET A 68 -13.07 8.26 -1.90
C MET A 68 -12.36 7.91 -0.58
N LEU A 69 -11.45 6.93 -0.61
CA LEU A 69 -10.66 6.54 0.56
C LEU A 69 -9.65 7.62 0.96
N ASN A 70 -9.18 8.46 0.03
CA ASN A 70 -8.21 9.50 0.33
C ASN A 70 -8.65 10.42 1.49
N THR A 71 -9.88 10.92 1.49
CA THR A 71 -10.40 11.75 2.60
C THR A 71 -10.47 10.96 3.90
N ARG A 72 -11.03 9.75 3.87
CA ARG A 72 -11.18 8.88 5.04
C ARG A 72 -9.83 8.52 5.67
N CYS A 73 -8.82 8.28 4.85
CA CYS A 73 -7.49 7.92 5.31
C CYS A 73 -6.77 9.10 5.99
N GLY A 74 -7.03 10.34 5.58
CA GLY A 74 -6.54 11.53 6.27
C GLY A 74 -7.11 11.68 7.68
N GLU A 75 -8.38 11.32 7.89
CA GLU A 75 -9.04 11.37 9.22
C GLU A 75 -8.49 10.34 10.21
N LEU A 76 -7.95 9.21 9.70
CA LEU A 76 -7.38 8.14 10.53
C LEU A 76 -6.01 8.49 11.13
N GLY A 77 -5.42 9.64 10.78
CA GLY A 77 -4.12 10.07 11.30
C GLY A 77 -2.95 9.28 10.73
N THR A 78 -1.79 9.27 11.39
CA THR A 78 -0.57 8.58 10.94
C THR A 78 -0.29 7.28 11.69
N ASP A 79 -1.24 6.82 12.52
CA ASP A 79 -1.10 5.59 13.27
C ASP A 79 -0.98 4.41 12.30
N LYS A 80 0.09 3.62 12.44
CA LYS A 80 0.60 2.60 11.51
C LYS A 80 -0.36 1.47 11.11
N ASN A 81 -1.62 1.53 11.53
CA ASN A 81 -2.65 0.54 11.27
C ASN A 81 -3.69 1.07 10.28
N HIS A 82 -3.22 1.55 9.12
CA HIS A 82 -4.06 1.98 7.98
C HIS A 82 -4.57 0.81 7.14
N SER A 83 -5.01 -0.26 7.80
CA SER A 83 -5.51 -1.44 7.10
C SER A 83 -6.65 -1.13 6.13
N GLY A 84 -7.44 -0.08 6.42
CA GLY A 84 -8.49 0.45 5.54
C GLY A 84 -8.02 1.31 4.36
N CYS A 85 -6.73 1.57 4.22
CA CYS A 85 -6.15 2.44 3.16
C CYS A 85 -5.29 1.67 2.16
N ALA A 86 -5.23 0.33 2.25
CA ALA A 86 -4.45 -0.49 1.33
C ALA A 86 -4.79 -0.21 -0.14
N LEU A 87 -6.08 -0.05 -0.46
CA LEU A 87 -6.52 0.26 -1.83
C LEU A 87 -6.05 1.64 -2.30
N LEU A 88 -6.15 2.66 -1.45
CA LEU A 88 -5.62 4.00 -1.72
C LEU A 88 -4.13 3.92 -2.05
N ASN A 89 -3.38 3.21 -1.21
CA ASN A 89 -1.94 3.04 -1.35
C ASN A 89 -1.55 2.29 -2.63
N ASP A 90 -2.27 1.22 -2.97
CA ASP A 90 -2.01 0.42 -4.16
C ASP A 90 -2.33 1.19 -5.45
N VAL A 91 -3.44 1.94 -5.49
CA VAL A 91 -3.76 2.79 -6.65
C VAL A 91 -2.77 3.95 -6.79
N ALA A 92 -2.37 4.58 -5.68
CA ALA A 92 -1.36 5.65 -5.72
C ALA A 92 -0.02 5.15 -6.29
N GLN A 93 0.40 3.92 -5.98
CA GLN A 93 1.58 3.32 -6.62
C GLN A 93 1.42 3.17 -8.14
N CYS A 94 0.25 2.78 -8.63
CA CYS A 94 0.01 2.69 -10.08
C CYS A 94 0.09 4.08 -10.75
N VAL A 95 -0.38 5.15 -10.11
CA VAL A 95 -0.22 6.51 -10.63
C VAL A 95 1.25 6.92 -10.68
N ILE A 96 2.03 6.60 -9.64
CA ILE A 96 3.49 6.80 -9.63
C ILE A 96 4.16 6.05 -10.78
N ILE A 97 3.76 4.81 -11.04
CA ILE A 97 4.31 4.03 -12.15
C ILE A 97 3.95 4.66 -13.51
N GLN A 98 2.75 5.22 -13.68
CA GLN A 98 2.42 5.98 -14.90
C GLN A 98 3.33 7.20 -15.05
N ALA A 99 3.59 7.95 -13.97
CA ALA A 99 4.51 9.09 -13.98
C ALA A 99 5.93 8.65 -14.40
N GLU A 100 6.45 7.59 -13.78
CA GLU A 100 7.79 7.06 -14.12
C GLU A 100 7.87 6.58 -15.56
N VAL A 101 6.85 5.91 -16.10
CA VAL A 101 6.82 5.54 -17.53
C VAL A 101 6.97 6.79 -18.39
N TYR A 102 6.16 7.83 -18.14
CA TYR A 102 6.26 9.07 -18.90
C TYR A 102 7.63 9.75 -18.79
N PHE A 103 8.24 9.77 -17.60
CA PHE A 103 9.58 10.32 -17.42
C PHE A 103 10.64 9.51 -18.18
N MET A 104 10.54 8.18 -18.16
CA MET A 104 11.45 7.28 -18.90
C MET A 104 11.31 7.41 -20.41
N GLU A 105 10.13 7.80 -20.90
CA GLU A 105 9.85 8.05 -22.31
C GLU A 105 10.01 9.52 -22.72
N THR A 106 10.54 10.37 -21.82
CA THR A 106 10.76 11.81 -22.02
C THR A 106 9.48 12.63 -22.25
N GLU A 107 8.32 12.09 -21.90
CA GLU A 107 7.01 12.76 -21.93
C GLU A 107 6.76 13.54 -20.62
N TYR A 108 7.65 14.48 -20.30
CA TYR A 108 7.72 15.12 -18.98
C TYR A 108 6.43 15.79 -18.52
N GLU A 109 5.70 16.46 -19.42
CA GLU A 109 4.42 17.13 -19.08
C GLU A 109 3.36 16.12 -18.64
N ALA A 110 3.29 14.95 -19.29
CA ALA A 110 2.37 13.88 -18.91
C ALA A 110 2.77 13.27 -17.55
N GLY A 111 4.07 13.11 -17.29
CA GLY A 111 4.57 12.67 -15.99
C GLY A 111 4.30 13.68 -14.87
N GLN A 112 4.47 14.98 -15.13
CA GLN A 112 4.08 16.06 -14.21
C GLN A 112 2.59 16.01 -13.90
N PHE A 113 1.74 15.80 -14.90
CA PHE A 113 0.30 15.68 -14.69
C PHE A 113 -0.04 14.49 -13.78
N LYS A 114 0.65 13.36 -13.92
CA LYS A 114 0.48 12.21 -13.02
C LYS A 114 0.96 12.48 -11.60
N CYS A 115 2.03 13.26 -11.44
CA CYS A 115 2.42 13.73 -10.11
C CYS A 115 1.41 14.73 -9.51
N GLN A 116 0.79 15.58 -10.33
CA GLN A 116 -0.31 16.42 -9.86
C GLN A 116 -1.53 15.59 -9.44
N ASP A 117 -1.85 14.51 -10.15
CA ASP A 117 -2.92 13.58 -9.74
C ASP A 117 -2.67 13.01 -8.33
N ILE A 118 -1.40 12.75 -7.96
CA ILE A 118 -1.02 12.32 -6.61
C ILE A 118 -1.39 13.37 -5.56
N ASP A 119 -1.02 14.63 -5.79
CA ASP A 119 -1.29 15.73 -4.88
C ASP A 119 -2.80 16.04 -4.78
N ASP A 120 -3.53 15.92 -5.88
CA ASP A 120 -4.95 16.25 -5.94
C ASP A 120 -5.83 15.15 -5.33
N PHE A 121 -5.48 13.89 -5.58
CA PHE A 121 -6.39 12.76 -5.34
C PHE A 121 -5.88 11.70 -4.38
N TYR A 122 -4.58 11.64 -4.12
CA TYR A 122 -3.94 10.56 -3.37
C TYR A 122 -3.02 11.05 -2.25
N PHE A 123 -3.14 12.31 -1.82
CA PHE A 123 -2.20 12.96 -0.90
C PHE A 123 -2.12 12.35 0.50
N ASN A 124 -3.14 11.59 0.94
CA ASN A 124 -3.10 10.85 2.21
C ASN A 124 -2.57 9.42 2.07
N SER A 125 -2.10 9.02 0.89
CA SER A 125 -1.47 7.71 0.70
C SER A 125 -0.14 7.62 1.47
N TYR A 126 0.09 6.45 2.07
CA TYR A 126 1.25 6.15 2.90
C TYR A 126 1.63 4.68 2.74
N ILE A 127 2.75 4.41 2.08
CA ILE A 127 3.09 3.09 1.60
C ILE A 127 4.27 2.54 2.40
N LEU A 128 4.18 1.27 2.80
CA LEU A 128 5.32 0.53 3.32
C LEU A 128 5.96 -0.25 2.17
N ASP A 129 7.25 -0.09 1.96
CA ASP A 129 7.99 -0.93 1.03
C ASP A 129 8.04 -2.41 1.53
N PRO A 130 8.57 -3.36 0.75
CA PRO A 130 8.70 -4.75 1.18
C PRO A 130 9.55 -4.97 2.45
N LYS A 131 10.38 -3.99 2.84
CA LYS A 131 11.17 -4.00 4.08
C LYS A 131 10.45 -3.32 5.25
N GLY A 132 9.24 -2.79 5.02
CA GLY A 132 8.47 -2.05 6.00
C GLY A 132 8.90 -0.60 6.17
N TRP A 133 9.70 -0.06 5.25
CA TRP A 133 10.09 1.35 5.26
C TRP A 133 9.00 2.21 4.63
N PRO A 134 8.56 3.26 5.33
CA PRO A 134 7.51 4.10 4.82
C PRO A 134 8.01 5.08 3.79
N TRP A 135 7.17 5.38 2.80
CA TRP A 135 7.33 6.49 1.88
C TRP A 135 5.96 7.04 1.49
N LYS A 136 5.93 8.30 1.04
CA LYS A 136 4.72 8.95 0.54
C LYS A 136 4.85 9.24 -0.95
N PRO A 137 3.82 8.94 -1.75
CA PRO A 137 3.78 9.31 -3.16
C PRO A 137 3.95 10.81 -3.43
N THR A 138 3.41 11.68 -2.57
CA THR A 138 3.55 13.14 -2.69
C THR A 138 5.01 13.58 -2.53
N GLU A 139 5.70 13.04 -1.52
CA GLU A 139 7.13 13.30 -1.29
C GLU A 139 7.98 12.75 -2.44
N TYR A 140 7.67 11.53 -2.90
CA TYR A 140 8.34 10.93 -4.05
C TYR A 140 8.21 11.79 -5.31
N CYS A 141 7.01 12.24 -5.66
CA CYS A 141 6.78 13.07 -6.84
C CYS A 141 7.51 14.42 -6.74
N ALA A 142 7.47 15.08 -5.59
CA ALA A 142 8.19 16.34 -5.39
C ALA A 142 9.71 16.19 -5.55
N GLU A 143 10.29 15.12 -5.00
CA GLU A 143 11.71 14.80 -5.18
C GLU A 143 12.02 14.48 -6.63
N ARG A 144 11.18 13.69 -7.28
CA ARG A 144 11.37 13.26 -8.66
C ARG A 144 11.33 14.42 -9.66
N LEU A 145 10.37 15.33 -9.52
CA LEU A 145 10.29 16.53 -10.36
C LEU A 145 11.54 17.41 -10.18
N LYS A 146 11.99 17.58 -8.94
CA LYS A 146 13.23 18.31 -8.65
C LYS A 146 14.47 17.66 -9.27
N GLU A 147 14.58 16.33 -9.27
CA GLU A 147 15.69 15.61 -9.91
C GLU A 147 15.73 15.82 -11.42
N LEU A 148 14.59 16.04 -12.05
CA LEU A 148 14.43 16.28 -13.48
C LEU A 148 14.51 17.77 -13.86
N ASP A 149 14.78 18.65 -12.89
CA ASP A 149 14.74 20.12 -13.05
C ASP A 149 13.39 20.64 -13.58
N LEU A 150 12.28 20.05 -13.11
CA LEU A 150 10.89 20.34 -13.49
C LEU A 150 10.09 21.09 -12.44
#